data_AF-A0A3M1JX01-F1
#
_entry.id   AF-A0A3M1JX01-F1
#
_cell.length_a   1.000
_cell.length_b   1.000
_cell.length_c   1.000
_cell.angle_alpha   90.00
_cell.angle_beta   90.00
_cell.angle_gamma   90.00
#
_symmetry.space_group_name_H-M   'P 1'
#
loop_
_entity.id
_entity.type
_entity.pdbx_description
1 polymer ?
#
loop_
_entity_poly.entity_id
_entity_poly.type
_entity_poly.pdbx_seq_one_letter_code
_entity_poly.pdbx_strand_id
1 'polypeptide(L)'
;VEARGRRPAPDSPAQANQSSPLPGGTSDWIPHTAMRRRIAAHMVDSLMKTAPHVTSVFEADFSRIIAHRNRHKADFEKRGVKLTFTAYFVAALAEAARAVPAVNSRFHEDGIEQFHDVNVGIGTALGDQGLIVPVIHKAQSLSLFGIAERLQELTNRARAGKLEPADVKGGTITISNHGVSGSLVATPIIINQPQSAILGIGTLEKRLCVIEVDGHDTIQIRPRAFVTLTIDHRVLDGFQTNTCLARLVEVIENWPEDRL
;
A
#
# COMPACT_ATOMS: atom_id res chain seq x y z
N VAL A 1 21.72 -4.97 69.84
CA VAL A 1 22.25 -4.27 68.65
C VAL A 1 21.34 -4.61 67.49
N GLU A 2 20.32 -3.78 67.26
CA GLU A 2 19.39 -3.87 66.12
C GLU A 2 19.91 -3.02 64.94
N ALA A 3 19.85 -3.56 63.72
CA ALA A 3 19.64 -2.84 62.45
C ALA A 3 19.63 -3.86 61.29
N ARG A 4 18.47 -4.39 60.91
CA ARG A 4 17.63 -3.98 59.75
C ARG A 4 18.33 -4.08 58.38
N GLY A 5 17.96 -5.12 57.64
CA GLY A 5 18.29 -5.30 56.23
C GLY A 5 17.67 -4.22 55.35
N ARG A 6 18.45 -3.75 54.36
CA ARG A 6 18.00 -2.86 53.29
C ARG A 6 17.39 -3.68 52.15
N ARG A 7 16.11 -3.44 51.86
CA ARG A 7 15.48 -3.78 50.58
C ARG A 7 16.00 -2.82 49.48
N PRO A 8 16.18 -3.28 48.23
CA PRO A 8 16.43 -2.37 47.12
C PRO A 8 15.15 -1.60 46.78
N ALA A 9 15.31 -0.30 46.50
CA ALA A 9 14.24 0.60 46.07
C ALA A 9 13.77 0.28 44.64
N PRO A 10 12.51 0.57 44.28
CA PRO A 10 12.02 0.36 42.93
C PRO A 10 12.63 1.39 41.96
N ASP A 11 13.03 0.92 40.78
CA ASP A 11 13.52 1.75 39.68
C ASP A 11 12.46 2.77 39.24
N SER A 12 12.84 4.03 39.27
CA SER A 12 12.06 5.15 38.73
C SER A 12 11.90 5.01 37.21
N PRO A 13 10.75 5.36 36.61
CA PRO A 13 10.57 5.30 35.17
C PRO A 13 11.53 6.29 34.48
N ALA A 14 12.24 5.78 33.47
CA ALA A 14 13.15 6.55 32.63
C ALA A 14 12.48 7.84 32.11
N GLN A 15 13.13 8.97 32.36
CA GLN A 15 12.73 10.27 31.84
C GLN A 15 12.66 10.24 30.31
N ALA A 16 11.50 10.58 29.77
CA ALA A 16 11.32 10.80 28.34
C ALA A 16 12.29 11.90 27.89
N ASN A 17 13.08 11.59 26.86
CA ASN A 17 14.09 12.44 26.26
C ASN A 17 13.44 13.73 25.72
N GLN A 18 13.46 14.81 26.50
CA GLN A 18 13.03 16.13 26.04
C GLN A 18 14.15 16.70 25.17
N SER A 19 13.96 16.70 23.85
CA SER A 19 14.81 17.43 22.92
C SER A 19 14.78 18.92 23.28
N SER A 20 15.91 19.47 23.72
CA SER A 20 16.06 20.90 24.00
C SER A 20 15.69 21.74 22.78
N PRO A 21 14.93 22.84 22.93
CA PRO A 21 14.62 23.75 21.83
C PRO A 21 15.90 24.30 21.19
N LEU A 22 15.87 24.49 19.86
CA LEU A 22 16.96 25.14 19.11
C LEU A 22 17.19 26.57 19.66
N PRO A 23 18.43 26.96 20.01
CA PRO A 23 18.71 28.31 20.49
C PRO A 23 18.39 29.35 19.39
N GLY A 24 17.45 30.25 19.67
CA GLY A 24 17.13 31.41 18.81
C GLY A 24 15.99 31.21 17.80
N GLY A 25 15.34 30.04 17.76
CA GLY A 25 14.14 29.85 16.94
C GLY A 25 12.86 30.00 17.77
N THR A 26 11.91 30.82 17.32
CA THR A 26 10.52 30.69 17.76
C THR A 26 9.97 29.38 17.19
N SER A 27 9.38 28.54 18.04
CA SER A 27 8.77 27.28 17.62
C SER A 27 7.37 27.17 18.21
N ASP A 28 6.44 26.69 17.39
CA ASP A 28 5.06 26.45 17.82
C ASP A 28 4.93 25.02 18.34
N TRP A 29 4.49 24.90 19.60
CA TRP A 29 4.17 23.62 20.20
C TRP A 29 2.78 23.16 19.78
N ILE A 30 2.71 22.18 18.86
CA ILE A 30 1.45 21.60 18.40
C ILE A 30 1.23 20.25 19.12
N PRO A 31 0.29 20.15 20.06
CA PRO A 31 0.01 18.89 20.75
C PRO A 31 -0.57 17.84 19.78
N HIS A 32 -0.13 16.58 19.90
CA HIS A 32 -0.63 15.51 19.04
C HIS A 32 -2.10 15.15 19.32
N THR A 33 -2.91 15.07 18.25
CA THR A 33 -4.24 14.46 18.31
C THR A 33 -4.17 12.97 18.69
N ALA A 34 -5.25 12.41 19.23
CA ALA A 34 -5.30 10.99 19.58
C ALA A 34 -5.08 10.08 18.36
N MET A 35 -5.58 10.49 17.18
CA MET A 35 -5.33 9.80 15.91
C MET A 35 -3.84 9.83 15.55
N ARG A 36 -3.19 11.00 15.63
CA ARG A 36 -1.75 11.14 15.34
C ARG A 36 -0.90 10.29 16.28
N ARG A 37 -1.25 10.22 17.57
CA ARG A 37 -0.58 9.33 18.54
C ARG A 37 -0.72 7.85 18.18
N ARG A 38 -1.91 7.39 17.76
CA ARG A 38 -2.11 5.99 17.33
C ARG A 38 -1.33 5.66 16.06
N ILE A 39 -1.34 6.57 15.07
CA ILE A 39 -0.54 6.41 13.85
C ILE A 39 0.95 6.31 14.22
N ALA A 40 1.46 7.22 15.06
CA ALA A 40 2.86 7.20 15.48
C ALA A 40 3.24 5.91 16.23
N ALA A 41 2.39 5.43 17.15
CA ALA A 41 2.61 4.17 17.85
C ALA A 41 2.63 2.97 16.89
N HIS A 42 1.68 2.89 15.96
CA HIS A 42 1.64 1.86 14.91
C HIS A 42 2.89 1.91 14.01
N MET A 43 3.35 3.11 13.64
CA MET A 43 4.55 3.28 12.81
C MET A 43 5.82 2.76 13.50
N VAL A 44 6.03 3.11 14.77
CA VAL A 44 7.22 2.66 15.53
C VAL A 44 7.17 1.15 15.75
N ASP A 45 6.00 0.58 16.06
CA ASP A 45 5.85 -0.85 16.30
C ASP A 45 6.10 -1.69 15.03
N SER A 46 5.56 -1.23 13.89
CA SER A 46 5.80 -1.87 12.58
C SER A 46 7.29 -1.83 12.21
N LEU A 47 7.93 -0.66 12.32
CA LEU A 47 9.29 -0.45 11.82
C LEU A 47 10.37 -1.02 12.74
N MET A 48 10.22 -0.91 14.06
CA MET A 48 11.32 -1.17 15.02
C MET A 48 11.20 -2.51 15.74
N LYS A 49 10.03 -3.13 15.78
CA LYS A 49 9.78 -4.32 16.60
C LYS A 49 9.30 -5.54 15.82
N THR A 50 8.72 -5.33 14.64
CA THR A 50 7.98 -6.38 13.95
C THR A 50 8.69 -6.82 12.67
N ALA A 51 8.76 -6.01 11.61
CA ALA A 51 9.22 -6.50 10.30
C ALA A 51 10.55 -5.84 9.82
N PRO A 52 11.61 -6.60 9.50
CA PRO A 52 12.69 -6.08 8.65
C PRO A 52 12.14 -5.83 7.25
N HIS A 53 12.05 -4.57 6.85
CA HIS A 53 11.44 -4.19 5.58
C HIS A 53 12.46 -4.27 4.44
N VAL A 54 12.08 -4.93 3.35
CA VAL A 54 12.79 -4.84 2.08
C VAL A 54 11.83 -4.35 1.02
N THR A 55 12.32 -3.46 0.15
CA THR A 55 11.52 -2.91 -0.94
C THR A 55 12.17 -3.19 -2.27
N SER A 56 11.45 -3.85 -3.17
CA SER A 56 11.82 -3.97 -4.57
C SER A 56 11.11 -2.91 -5.39
N VAL A 57 11.75 -2.45 -6.46
CA VAL A 57 11.24 -1.40 -7.36
C VAL A 57 11.29 -1.93 -8.79
N PHE A 58 10.17 -1.83 -9.49
CA PHE A 58 10.06 -2.09 -10.93
C PHE A 58 9.41 -0.89 -11.63
N GLU A 59 9.56 -0.83 -12.94
CA GLU A 59 8.87 0.13 -13.79
C GLU A 59 7.85 -0.62 -14.65
N ALA A 60 6.63 -0.11 -14.78
CA ALA A 60 5.58 -0.69 -15.60
C ALA A 60 5.14 0.28 -16.72
N ASP A 61 4.89 -0.23 -17.92
CA ASP A 61 4.23 0.50 -19.00
C ASP A 61 2.69 0.42 -18.90
N PHE A 62 2.05 1.58 -18.84
CA PHE A 62 0.60 1.72 -18.67
C PHE A 62 -0.16 1.90 -19.98
N SER A 63 0.51 1.86 -21.13
CA SER A 63 -0.06 2.12 -22.45
C SER A 63 -1.37 1.36 -22.68
N ARG A 64 -1.38 0.05 -22.39
CA ARG A 64 -2.54 -0.81 -22.60
C ARG A 64 -3.69 -0.50 -21.66
N ILE A 65 -3.42 -0.30 -20.37
CA ILE A 65 -4.45 0.08 -19.39
C ILE A 65 -5.06 1.44 -19.75
N ILE A 66 -4.26 2.41 -20.19
CA ILE A 66 -4.77 3.72 -20.59
C ILE A 66 -5.66 3.60 -21.83
N ALA A 67 -5.25 2.81 -22.82
CA ALA A 67 -6.06 2.55 -24.00
C ALA A 67 -7.38 1.84 -23.64
N HIS A 68 -7.33 0.81 -22.79
CA HIS A 68 -8.50 0.11 -22.29
C HIS A 68 -9.45 1.06 -21.53
N ARG A 69 -8.91 1.85 -20.59
CA ARG A 69 -9.69 2.83 -19.83
C ARG A 69 -10.34 3.86 -20.74
N ASN A 70 -9.64 4.38 -21.74
CA ASN A 70 -10.19 5.38 -22.64
C ASN A 70 -11.37 4.84 -23.47
N ARG A 71 -11.35 3.57 -23.83
CA ARG A 71 -12.45 2.88 -24.50
C ARG A 71 -13.66 2.65 -23.57
N HIS A 72 -13.42 2.14 -22.36
CA HIS A 72 -14.50 1.67 -21.49
C HIS A 72 -15.01 2.70 -20.46
N LYS A 73 -14.28 3.81 -20.23
CA LYS A 73 -14.66 4.81 -19.20
C LYS A 73 -16.10 5.31 -19.37
N ALA A 74 -16.55 5.53 -20.61
CA ALA A 74 -17.87 6.08 -20.88
C ALA A 74 -18.98 5.08 -20.54
N ASP A 75 -18.74 3.79 -20.77
CA ASP A 75 -19.72 2.74 -20.46
C ASP A 75 -19.80 2.46 -18.96
N PHE A 76 -18.67 2.54 -18.26
CA PHE A 76 -18.66 2.50 -16.80
C PHE A 76 -19.41 3.70 -16.21
N GLU A 77 -19.19 4.91 -16.76
CA GLU A 77 -19.89 6.13 -16.33
C GLU A 77 -21.40 6.06 -16.59
N LYS A 78 -21.84 5.49 -17.73
CA LYS A 78 -23.28 5.22 -18.00
C LYS A 78 -23.90 4.30 -16.95
N ARG A 79 -23.12 3.38 -16.39
CA ARG A 79 -23.53 2.47 -15.31
C ARG A 79 -23.35 3.09 -13.92
N GLY A 80 -22.95 4.37 -13.83
CA GLY A 80 -22.80 5.12 -12.58
C GLY A 80 -21.45 4.92 -11.86
N VAL A 81 -20.51 4.18 -12.47
CA VAL A 81 -19.23 3.81 -11.84
C VAL A 81 -18.07 4.54 -12.51
N LYS A 82 -17.16 5.11 -11.72
CA LYS A 82 -15.97 5.79 -12.23
C LYS A 82 -14.78 4.82 -12.34
N LEU A 83 -14.34 4.58 -13.56
CA LEU A 83 -13.16 3.74 -13.82
C LEU A 83 -11.86 4.48 -13.53
N THR A 84 -11.21 4.12 -12.42
CA THR A 84 -9.92 4.67 -11.97
C THR A 84 -8.77 3.68 -12.21
N PHE A 85 -7.53 4.18 -12.28
CA PHE A 85 -6.35 3.31 -12.39
C PHE A 85 -6.18 2.38 -11.17
N THR A 86 -6.62 2.82 -9.99
CA THR A 86 -6.60 1.99 -8.78
C THR A 86 -7.39 0.69 -8.92
N ALA A 87 -8.49 0.68 -9.68
CA ALA A 87 -9.23 -0.57 -9.94
C ALA A 87 -8.39 -1.61 -10.68
N TYR A 88 -7.56 -1.18 -11.64
CA TYR A 88 -6.64 -2.06 -12.36
C TYR A 88 -5.53 -2.58 -11.44
N PHE A 89 -4.99 -1.73 -10.55
CA PHE A 89 -3.98 -2.16 -9.59
C PHE A 89 -4.49 -3.23 -8.63
N VAL A 90 -5.72 -3.08 -8.16
CA VAL A 90 -6.37 -4.08 -7.30
C VAL A 90 -6.52 -5.40 -8.04
N ALA A 91 -7.01 -5.37 -9.29
CA ALA A 91 -7.17 -6.56 -10.10
C ALA A 91 -5.83 -7.24 -10.43
N ALA A 92 -4.83 -6.46 -10.85
CA ALA A 92 -3.48 -6.97 -11.14
C ALA A 92 -2.80 -7.54 -9.91
N LEU A 93 -2.93 -6.88 -8.75
CA LEU A 93 -2.39 -7.38 -7.49
C LEU A 93 -3.09 -8.67 -7.05
N ALA A 94 -4.40 -8.79 -7.23
CA ALA A 94 -5.12 -10.03 -6.92
C ALA A 94 -4.62 -11.21 -7.77
N GLU A 95 -4.29 -10.99 -9.05
CA GLU A 95 -3.68 -12.02 -9.88
C GLU A 95 -2.24 -12.33 -9.49
N ALA A 96 -1.42 -11.31 -9.20
CA ALA A 96 -0.04 -11.50 -8.77
C ALA A 96 0.03 -12.25 -7.43
N ALA A 97 -0.86 -11.93 -6.48
CA ALA A 97 -0.98 -12.62 -5.20
C ALA A 97 -1.42 -14.08 -5.36
N ARG A 98 -2.19 -14.43 -6.39
CA ARG A 98 -2.50 -15.84 -6.70
C ARG A 98 -1.29 -16.61 -7.21
N ALA A 99 -0.39 -15.95 -7.96
CA ALA A 99 0.85 -16.57 -8.42
C ALA A 99 1.87 -16.71 -7.28
N VAL A 100 1.87 -15.78 -6.32
CA VAL A 100 2.75 -15.79 -5.15
C VAL A 100 1.92 -15.66 -3.86
N PRO A 101 1.32 -16.76 -3.35
CA PRO A 101 0.46 -16.71 -2.17
C PRO A 101 1.13 -16.19 -0.90
N ALA A 102 2.46 -16.32 -0.80
CA ALA A 102 3.24 -15.79 0.31
C ALA A 102 3.15 -14.26 0.46
N VAL A 103 2.77 -13.52 -0.60
CA VAL A 103 2.57 -12.07 -0.52
C VAL A 103 1.27 -11.73 0.24
N ASN A 104 0.33 -12.68 0.27
CA ASN A 104 -0.97 -12.56 0.92
C ASN A 104 -1.00 -13.36 2.23
N SER A 105 -0.09 -13.05 3.15
CA SER A 105 0.06 -13.79 4.41
C SER A 105 0.26 -12.90 5.62
N ARG A 106 0.40 -13.55 6.77
CA ARG A 106 0.75 -12.99 8.07
C ARG A 106 1.82 -13.84 8.73
N PHE A 107 2.77 -13.16 9.38
CA PHE A 107 3.77 -13.79 10.24
C PHE A 107 3.17 -14.10 11.62
N HIS A 108 3.40 -15.32 12.11
CA HIS A 108 3.26 -15.72 13.51
C HIS A 108 4.61 -16.30 13.97
N GLU A 109 4.84 -16.37 15.28
CA GLU A 109 6.12 -16.87 15.82
C GLU A 109 6.35 -18.36 15.51
N ASP A 110 5.26 -19.12 15.39
CA ASP A 110 5.23 -20.56 15.15
C ASP A 110 4.94 -20.95 13.69
N GLY A 111 4.67 -19.98 12.80
CA GLY A 111 4.39 -20.24 11.41
C GLY A 111 3.94 -19.04 10.58
N ILE A 112 3.62 -19.28 9.30
CA ILE A 112 3.10 -18.28 8.38
C ILE A 112 1.65 -18.65 8.03
N GLU A 113 0.72 -17.75 8.31
CA GLU A 113 -0.68 -17.88 7.93
C GLU A 113 -0.88 -17.29 6.54
N GLN A 114 -1.11 -18.13 5.52
CA GLN A 114 -1.40 -17.68 4.17
C GLN A 114 -2.90 -17.58 3.94
N PHE A 115 -3.37 -16.46 3.41
CA PHE A 115 -4.78 -16.23 3.14
C PHE A 115 -5.12 -16.63 1.71
N HIS A 116 -6.20 -17.41 1.54
CA HIS A 116 -6.73 -17.75 0.22
C HIS A 116 -7.54 -16.60 -0.41
N ASP A 117 -8.23 -15.83 0.43
CA ASP A 117 -8.96 -14.63 0.01
C ASP A 117 -8.00 -13.44 -0.06
N VAL A 118 -8.03 -12.71 -1.18
CA VAL A 118 -7.22 -11.51 -1.37
C VAL A 118 -8.08 -10.30 -1.01
N ASN A 119 -7.88 -9.77 0.19
CA ASN A 119 -8.58 -8.58 0.69
C ASN A 119 -7.65 -7.37 0.61
N VAL A 120 -7.90 -6.49 -0.35
CA VAL A 120 -6.99 -5.39 -0.68
C VAL A 120 -7.39 -4.12 0.05
N GLY A 121 -6.57 -3.69 1.00
CA GLY A 121 -6.64 -2.38 1.64
C GLY A 121 -6.16 -1.27 0.71
N ILE A 122 -6.86 -0.13 0.66
CA ILE A 122 -6.53 1.00 -0.19
C ILE A 122 -6.23 2.23 0.66
N GLY A 123 -4.96 2.64 0.72
CA GLY A 123 -4.54 3.85 1.41
C GLY A 123 -5.24 5.08 0.85
N THR A 124 -6.15 5.67 1.62
CA THR A 124 -6.96 6.82 1.24
C THR A 124 -6.69 7.98 2.19
N ALA A 125 -6.10 9.06 1.66
CA ALA A 125 -5.87 10.28 2.44
C ALA A 125 -7.17 11.08 2.60
N LEU A 126 -7.47 11.50 3.83
CA LEU A 126 -8.62 12.34 4.19
C LEU A 126 -8.20 13.81 4.40
N GLY A 127 -7.21 14.28 3.64
CA GLY A 127 -6.59 15.59 3.84
C GLY A 127 -5.94 15.69 5.23
N ASP A 128 -6.32 16.72 6.00
CA ASP A 128 -5.73 17.00 7.31
C ASP A 128 -6.18 16.02 8.41
N GLN A 129 -7.23 15.22 8.16
CA GLN A 129 -7.76 14.27 9.13
C GLN A 129 -6.97 12.95 9.21
N GLY A 130 -5.98 12.76 8.33
CA GLY A 130 -5.08 11.62 8.33
C GLY A 130 -5.32 10.63 7.18
N LEU A 131 -4.89 9.38 7.39
CA LEU A 131 -4.96 8.29 6.42
C LEU A 131 -5.90 7.19 6.94
N ILE A 132 -6.81 6.72 6.10
CA ILE A 132 -7.64 5.55 6.37
C ILE A 132 -7.44 4.50 5.29
N VAL A 133 -7.58 3.22 5.65
CA VAL A 133 -7.35 2.09 4.74
C VAL A 133 -8.63 1.25 4.64
N PRO A 134 -9.63 1.66 3.83
CA PRO A 134 -10.75 0.80 3.49
C PRO A 134 -10.29 -0.45 2.73
N VAL A 135 -11.02 -1.56 2.88
CA VAL A 135 -10.67 -2.88 2.37
C VAL A 135 -11.69 -3.33 1.33
N ILE A 136 -11.21 -3.77 0.17
CA ILE A 136 -12.00 -4.48 -0.82
C ILE A 136 -11.85 -5.98 -0.56
N HIS A 137 -12.88 -6.61 -0.02
CA HIS A 137 -12.86 -8.05 0.26
C HIS A 137 -12.99 -8.88 -1.00
N LYS A 138 -12.28 -10.01 -1.02
CA LYS A 138 -12.31 -11.03 -2.09
C LYS A 138 -12.11 -10.47 -3.50
N ALA A 139 -11.12 -9.59 -3.65
CA ALA A 139 -10.82 -8.93 -4.93
C ALA A 139 -10.57 -9.93 -6.08
N GLN A 140 -10.10 -11.15 -5.78
CA GLN A 140 -9.88 -12.21 -6.76
C GLN A 140 -11.16 -12.74 -7.42
N SER A 141 -12.32 -12.54 -6.79
CA SER A 141 -13.63 -13.00 -7.28
C SER A 141 -14.42 -11.92 -8.02
N LEU A 142 -13.94 -10.68 -7.98
CA LEU A 142 -14.63 -9.53 -8.55
C LEU A 142 -14.15 -9.27 -9.99
N SER A 143 -15.09 -8.83 -10.85
CA SER A 143 -14.74 -8.24 -12.15
C SER A 143 -14.13 -6.85 -11.97
N LEU A 144 -13.54 -6.29 -13.03
CA LEU A 144 -12.99 -4.93 -12.95
C LEU A 144 -14.09 -3.92 -12.62
N PHE A 145 -15.30 -4.12 -13.16
CA PHE A 145 -16.50 -3.37 -12.78
C PHE A 145 -16.83 -3.49 -11.29
N GLY A 146 -16.88 -4.71 -10.75
CA GLY A 146 -17.17 -4.92 -9.33
C GLY A 146 -16.14 -4.27 -8.41
N ILE A 147 -14.86 -4.33 -8.77
CA ILE A 147 -13.78 -3.63 -8.05
C ILE A 147 -13.99 -2.11 -8.11
N ALA A 148 -14.29 -1.55 -9.28
CA ALA A 148 -14.49 -0.12 -9.45
C ALA A 148 -15.71 0.40 -8.66
N GLU A 149 -16.81 -0.35 -8.66
CA GLU A 149 -18.02 -0.03 -7.90
C GLU A 149 -17.73 0.01 -6.40
N ARG A 150 -17.11 -1.05 -5.86
CA ARG A 150 -16.72 -1.13 -4.44
C ARG A 150 -15.74 -0.04 -4.04
N LEU A 151 -14.76 0.24 -4.89
CA LEU A 151 -13.78 1.31 -4.65
C LEU A 151 -14.46 2.68 -4.55
N GLN A 152 -15.44 2.96 -5.43
CA GLN A 152 -16.18 4.21 -5.41
C GLN A 152 -17.06 4.33 -4.16
N GLU A 153 -17.76 3.27 -3.79
CA GLU A 153 -18.57 3.20 -2.56
C GLU A 153 -17.71 3.50 -1.32
N LEU A 154 -16.61 2.76 -1.16
CA LEU A 154 -15.69 2.92 -0.03
C LEU A 154 -15.06 4.32 -0.01
N THR A 155 -14.66 4.85 -1.17
CA THR A 155 -14.10 6.20 -1.27
C THR A 155 -15.11 7.28 -0.85
N ASN A 156 -16.37 7.14 -1.28
CA ASN A 156 -17.44 8.06 -0.93
C ASN A 156 -17.77 8.00 0.56
N ARG A 157 -17.84 6.79 1.14
CA ARG A 157 -18.06 6.59 2.58
C ARG A 157 -16.89 7.11 3.41
N ALA A 158 -15.66 6.90 2.96
CA ALA A 158 -14.45 7.41 3.60
C ALA A 158 -14.48 8.94 3.71
N ARG A 159 -14.76 9.62 2.59
CA ARG A 159 -14.86 11.09 2.54
C ARG A 159 -16.04 11.63 3.35
N ALA A 160 -17.14 10.88 3.43
CA ALA A 160 -18.29 11.24 4.24
C ALA A 160 -18.11 10.92 5.74
N GLY A 161 -17.01 10.26 6.15
CA GLY A 161 -16.81 9.80 7.52
C GLY A 161 -17.79 8.70 7.96
N LYS A 162 -18.42 7.98 7.02
CA LYS A 162 -19.45 6.95 7.25
C LYS A 162 -18.94 5.53 7.00
N LEU A 163 -17.64 5.31 7.18
CA LEU A 163 -17.07 3.96 7.12
C LEU A 163 -17.48 3.18 8.36
N GLU A 164 -17.93 1.96 8.14
CA GLU A 164 -18.21 1.02 9.22
C GLU A 164 -16.92 0.32 9.66
N PRO A 165 -16.87 -0.18 10.90
CA PRO A 165 -15.73 -0.97 11.38
C PRO A 165 -15.42 -2.20 10.50
N ALA A 166 -16.40 -2.73 9.78
CA ALA A 166 -16.22 -3.84 8.85
C ALA A 166 -15.43 -3.44 7.60
N ASP A 167 -15.56 -2.19 7.14
CA ASP A 167 -14.93 -1.71 5.91
C ASP A 167 -13.42 -1.51 6.06
N VAL A 168 -12.91 -1.41 7.29
CA VAL A 168 -11.49 -1.16 7.59
C VAL A 168 -10.78 -2.39 8.18
N LYS A 169 -11.48 -3.52 8.32
CA LYS A 169 -10.97 -4.75 8.92
C LYS A 169 -10.79 -5.86 7.89
N GLY A 170 -9.87 -6.77 8.19
CA GLY A 170 -9.65 -7.99 7.40
C GLY A 170 -8.85 -7.79 6.11
N GLY A 171 -8.18 -6.65 5.95
CA GLY A 171 -7.24 -6.46 4.84
C GLY A 171 -6.03 -7.37 5.00
N THR A 172 -5.65 -8.06 3.93
CA THR A 172 -4.53 -9.01 3.89
C THR A 172 -3.33 -8.44 3.13
N ILE A 173 -3.57 -7.50 2.22
CA ILE A 173 -2.54 -6.74 1.52
C ILE A 173 -2.99 -5.30 1.35
N THR A 174 -2.06 -4.34 1.28
CA THR A 174 -2.39 -2.92 1.10
C THR A 174 -1.79 -2.34 -0.18
N ILE A 175 -2.53 -1.46 -0.85
CA ILE A 175 -2.03 -0.59 -1.92
C ILE A 175 -2.00 0.84 -1.41
N SER A 176 -0.89 1.53 -1.62
CA SER A 176 -0.73 2.95 -1.37
C SER A 176 -0.35 3.66 -2.67
N ASN A 177 -1.26 4.49 -3.18
CA ASN A 177 -1.02 5.26 -4.40
C ASN A 177 -0.50 6.65 -4.04
N HIS A 178 0.82 6.85 -4.16
CA HIS A 178 1.49 8.13 -3.92
C HIS A 178 1.61 8.97 -5.20
N GLY A 179 1.28 8.41 -6.36
CA GLY A 179 1.25 9.13 -7.63
C GLY A 179 0.22 10.25 -7.66
N VAL A 180 -0.83 10.18 -6.84
CA VAL A 180 -1.81 11.26 -6.71
C VAL A 180 -1.22 12.55 -6.12
N SER A 181 -0.14 12.44 -5.34
CA SER A 181 0.59 13.57 -4.75
C SER A 181 1.85 13.94 -5.54
N GLY A 182 2.10 13.31 -6.69
CA GLY A 182 3.28 13.60 -7.52
C GLY A 182 4.56 12.86 -7.12
N SER A 183 4.50 11.88 -6.20
CA SER A 183 5.69 11.10 -5.81
C SER A 183 6.09 10.08 -6.88
N LEU A 184 7.33 10.19 -7.40
CA LEU A 184 7.85 9.27 -8.43
C LEU A 184 8.07 7.86 -7.89
N VAL A 185 8.75 7.75 -6.75
CA VAL A 185 9.03 6.49 -6.07
C VAL A 185 8.74 6.72 -4.60
N ALA A 186 7.89 5.87 -4.04
CA ALA A 186 7.64 5.81 -2.61
C ALA A 186 7.96 4.40 -2.15
N THR A 187 8.67 4.29 -1.02
CA THR A 187 8.85 3.04 -0.30
C THR A 187 7.86 3.07 0.88
N PRO A 188 6.65 2.51 0.71
CA PRO A 188 5.70 2.47 1.80
C PRO A 188 6.24 1.55 2.91
N ILE A 189 6.98 2.13 3.85
CA ILE A 189 7.55 1.43 5.01
C ILE A 189 6.49 0.99 6.04
N ILE A 190 5.23 1.35 5.82
CA ILE A 190 4.12 1.03 6.73
C ILE A 190 3.37 -0.16 6.15
N ILE A 191 3.80 -1.37 6.52
CA ILE A 191 2.94 -2.54 6.34
C ILE A 191 1.84 -2.45 7.40
N ASN A 192 0.57 -2.49 6.98
CA ASN A 192 -0.56 -2.43 7.90
C ASN A 192 -0.60 -3.73 8.71
N GLN A 193 0.00 -3.73 9.91
CA GLN A 193 0.15 -4.94 10.70
C GLN A 193 -1.24 -5.52 11.02
N PRO A 194 -1.45 -6.83 10.81
CA PRO A 194 -0.43 -7.88 10.69
C PRO A 194 -0.18 -8.41 9.26
N GLN A 195 -0.35 -7.57 8.23
CA GLN A 195 -0.09 -7.97 6.84
C GLN A 195 1.41 -8.21 6.59
N SER A 196 1.75 -8.89 5.49
CA SER A 196 3.14 -9.15 5.10
C SER A 196 3.66 -8.26 3.95
N ALA A 197 2.79 -7.52 3.25
CA ALA A 197 3.20 -6.73 2.09
C ALA A 197 2.36 -5.46 1.88
N ILE A 198 2.98 -4.45 1.28
CA ILE A 198 2.34 -3.22 0.80
C ILE A 198 2.89 -2.80 -0.56
N LEU A 199 2.00 -2.57 -1.52
CA LEU A 199 2.31 -2.12 -2.87
C LEU A 199 2.24 -0.59 -2.94
N GLY A 200 3.34 0.05 -3.32
CA GLY A 200 3.41 1.47 -3.64
C GLY A 200 3.28 1.71 -5.14
N ILE A 201 2.45 2.69 -5.51
CA ILE A 201 2.35 3.16 -6.90
C ILE A 201 2.82 4.62 -6.97
N GLY A 202 3.79 4.88 -7.84
CA GLY A 202 4.31 6.21 -8.13
C GLY A 202 3.48 7.00 -9.15
N THR A 203 3.94 8.21 -9.46
CA THR A 203 3.31 9.08 -10.47
C THR A 203 3.42 8.47 -11.85
N LEU A 204 2.32 8.57 -12.60
CA LEU A 204 2.27 8.20 -14.00
C LEU A 204 2.78 9.35 -14.87
N GLU A 205 3.88 9.13 -15.59
CA GLU A 205 4.52 10.14 -16.43
C GLU A 205 4.85 9.59 -17.81
N LYS A 206 4.81 10.45 -18.83
CA LYS A 206 5.30 10.10 -20.16
C LYS A 206 6.83 10.16 -20.15
N ARG A 207 7.47 9.03 -20.38
CA ARG A 207 8.94 8.87 -20.38
C ARG A 207 9.42 8.42 -21.75
N LEU A 208 10.59 8.90 -22.14
CA LEU A 208 11.31 8.36 -23.30
C LEU A 208 11.89 7.01 -22.89
N CYS A 209 11.57 5.97 -23.64
CA CYS A 209 12.11 4.64 -23.46
C CYS A 209 12.58 4.10 -24.81
N VAL A 210 13.67 3.34 -24.77
CA VAL A 210 14.11 2.54 -25.90
C VAL A 210 13.36 1.21 -25.82
N ILE A 211 12.64 0.86 -26.88
CA ILE A 211 11.99 -0.44 -27.02
C ILE A 211 12.43 -1.08 -28.32
N GLU A 212 12.59 -2.39 -28.30
CA GLU A 212 12.89 -3.17 -29.50
C GLU A 212 11.58 -3.38 -30.28
N VAL A 213 11.56 -2.93 -31.54
CA VAL A 213 10.45 -3.16 -32.48
C VAL A 213 11.07 -3.77 -33.74
N ASP A 214 10.60 -4.96 -34.10
CA ASP A 214 11.09 -5.69 -35.28
C ASP A 214 12.63 -5.88 -35.32
N GLY A 215 13.25 -6.10 -34.15
CA GLY A 215 14.70 -6.27 -34.01
C GLY A 215 15.50 -4.95 -34.02
N HIS A 216 14.83 -3.80 -33.99
CA HIS A 216 15.46 -2.48 -33.98
C HIS A 216 15.11 -1.67 -32.73
N ASP A 217 16.13 -1.11 -32.08
CA ASP A 217 15.97 -0.18 -30.96
C ASP A 217 15.31 1.12 -31.43
N THR A 218 14.07 1.35 -30.98
CA THR A 218 13.28 2.54 -31.31
C THR A 218 13.01 3.35 -30.06
N ILE A 219 13.21 4.66 -30.13
CA ILE A 219 12.85 5.59 -29.06
C ILE A 219 11.35 5.88 -29.15
N GLN A 220 10.61 5.57 -28.07
CA GLN A 220 9.18 5.85 -27.98
C GLN A 220 8.84 6.56 -26.68
N ILE A 221 7.74 7.31 -26.70
CA ILE A 221 7.19 7.97 -25.52
C ILE A 221 6.12 7.05 -24.93
N ARG A 222 6.37 6.50 -23.74
CA ARG A 222 5.43 5.61 -23.05
C ARG A 222 5.01 6.19 -21.70
N PRO A 223 3.73 6.06 -21.32
CA PRO A 223 3.27 6.38 -19.98
C PRO A 223 3.75 5.28 -19.02
N ARG A 224 4.75 5.60 -18.19
CA ARG A 224 5.33 4.67 -17.22
C ARG A 224 5.17 5.18 -15.80
N ALA A 225 5.11 4.25 -14.85
CA ALA A 225 5.18 4.57 -13.42
C ALA A 225 6.02 3.52 -12.70
N PHE A 226 6.66 3.94 -11.61
CA PHE A 226 7.33 3.00 -10.72
C PHE A 226 6.31 2.30 -9.83
N VAL A 227 6.48 1.00 -9.70
CA VAL A 227 5.75 0.14 -8.77
C VAL A 227 6.74 -0.42 -7.75
N THR A 228 6.41 -0.27 -6.48
CA THR A 228 7.25 -0.71 -5.37
C THR A 228 6.51 -1.74 -4.55
N LEU A 229 7.16 -2.80 -4.11
CA LEU A 229 6.59 -3.76 -3.16
C LEU A 229 7.49 -3.81 -1.95
N THR A 230 6.96 -3.34 -0.82
CA THR A 230 7.61 -3.45 0.47
C THR A 230 7.06 -4.67 1.20
N ILE A 231 7.95 -5.52 1.69
CA ILE A 231 7.62 -6.81 2.32
C ILE A 231 8.21 -6.93 3.72
N ASP A 232 7.61 -7.79 4.53
CA ASP A 232 8.23 -8.34 5.73
C ASP A 232 9.20 -9.46 5.33
N HIS A 233 10.50 -9.20 5.48
CA HIS A 233 11.55 -10.13 5.04
C HIS A 233 11.66 -11.40 5.92
N ARG A 234 10.85 -11.53 6.98
CA ARG A 234 10.70 -12.80 7.71
C ARG A 234 9.78 -13.79 7.00
N VAL A 235 8.89 -13.27 6.16
CA VAL A 235 7.85 -14.05 5.47
C VAL A 235 8.24 -14.28 4.01
N LEU A 236 8.75 -13.23 3.37
CA LEU A 236 9.10 -13.21 1.96
C LEU A 236 10.59 -12.93 1.78
N ASP A 237 11.15 -13.47 0.70
CA ASP A 237 12.48 -13.11 0.24
C ASP A 237 12.44 -12.26 -1.03
N GLY A 238 13.62 -11.86 -1.51
CA GLY A 238 13.75 -11.10 -2.76
C GLY A 238 13.26 -11.86 -4.00
N PHE A 239 13.35 -13.19 -4.03
CA PHE A 239 12.89 -13.98 -5.18
C PHE A 239 11.36 -13.94 -5.30
N GLN A 240 10.64 -14.17 -4.21
CA GLN A 240 9.18 -14.11 -4.18
C GLN A 240 8.67 -12.70 -4.45
N THR A 241 9.33 -11.70 -3.86
CA THR A 241 9.01 -10.28 -4.07
C THR A 241 9.15 -9.88 -5.54
N ASN A 242 10.29 -10.23 -6.15
CA ASN A 242 10.55 -9.92 -7.55
C ASN A 242 9.62 -10.68 -8.49
N THR A 243 9.29 -11.94 -8.18
CA THR A 243 8.33 -12.74 -8.94
C THR A 243 6.94 -12.11 -8.90
N CYS A 244 6.49 -11.65 -7.73
CA CYS A 244 5.19 -10.98 -7.59
C CYS A 244 5.15 -9.67 -8.37
N LEU A 245 6.18 -8.83 -8.25
CA LEU A 245 6.24 -7.57 -9.00
C LEU A 245 6.33 -7.81 -10.51
N ALA A 246 7.16 -8.76 -10.96
CA ALA A 246 7.25 -9.12 -12.37
C ALA A 246 5.89 -9.57 -12.92
N ARG A 247 5.16 -10.40 -12.18
CA ARG A 247 3.81 -10.82 -12.58
C ARG A 247 2.82 -9.66 -12.60
N LEU A 248 2.88 -8.75 -11.63
CA LEU A 248 2.04 -7.55 -11.60
C LEU A 248 2.30 -6.65 -12.81
N VAL A 249 3.58 -6.42 -13.14
CA VAL A 249 4.00 -5.65 -14.31
C VAL A 249 3.50 -6.33 -15.60
N GLU A 250 3.69 -7.64 -15.73
CA GLU A 250 3.24 -8.41 -16.89
C GLU A 250 1.73 -8.29 -17.11
N VAL A 251 0.92 -8.38 -16.05
CA VAL A 251 -0.54 -8.23 -16.12
C VAL A 251 -0.93 -6.81 -16.55
N ILE A 252 -0.24 -5.80 -16.05
CA ILE A 252 -0.48 -4.40 -16.40
C ILE A 252 -0.12 -4.12 -17.87
N GLU A 253 1.04 -4.59 -18.31
CA GLU A 253 1.57 -4.34 -19.65
C GLU A 253 0.80 -5.13 -20.71
N ASN A 254 0.29 -6.32 -20.37
CA ASN A 254 -0.48 -7.18 -21.26
C ASN A 254 -2.00 -7.14 -21.00
N TRP A 255 -2.52 -6.04 -20.45
CA TRP A 255 -3.94 -5.93 -20.12
C TRP A 255 -4.85 -6.26 -21.32
N PRO A 256 -5.78 -7.24 -21.20
CA PRO A 256 -6.66 -7.64 -22.31
C PRO A 256 -7.64 -6.53 -22.69
N GLU A 257 -7.97 -6.43 -23.99
CA GLU A 257 -8.87 -5.38 -24.47
C GLU A 257 -10.33 -5.58 -24.05
N ASP A 258 -10.75 -6.83 -23.82
CA ASP A 258 -12.16 -7.19 -23.56
C ASP A 258 -12.47 -7.43 -22.06
N ARG A 259 -11.52 -7.18 -21.16
CA ARG A 259 -11.65 -7.53 -19.74
C ARG A 259 -12.42 -6.46 -18.96
N LEU A 260 -13.69 -6.75 -18.68
CA LEU A 260 -14.62 -5.91 -17.89
C LEU A 260 -14.64 -6.16 -16.38
#